data_AF-A0A2A4P9A8-F1
#
_entry.id   AF-A0A2A4P9A8-F1
#
_cell.length_a   1.000
_cell.length_b   1.000
_cell.length_c   1.000
_cell.angle_alpha   90.00
_cell.angle_beta   90.00
_cell.angle_gamma   90.00
#
_symmetry.space_group_name_H-M   'P 1'
#
loop_
_entity.id
_entity.type
_entity.pdbx_description
1 polymer ?
#
loop_
_entity_poly.entity_id
_entity_poly.type
_entity_poly.pdbx_seq_one_letter_code
_entity_poly.pdbx_strand_id
1 'polypeptide(L)'
;GIVGKDRAYFRASGTSFAAPIVSGTLSLMLSRNPALNREQATRMLLNAARDIDTPGIDNFTGYGLLDAQKALAADPDYFIESRILGVKVVRIGKKVSLQINGIADADLFKQAKLQLGRGAKPKKWLRLKKPIVQQKADGVLMVLPAAIFAKTKIWVLRLIVEHEDGSKRISNFQLKLG
;
A
#
# COMPACT_ATOMS: atom_id res chain seq x y z
N GLY A 1 7.26 -29.22 -16.02
CA GLY A 1 7.32 -30.21 -17.12
C GLY A 1 8.17 -29.65 -18.24
N ILE A 2 9.04 -30.47 -18.83
CA ILE A 2 9.91 -30.06 -19.95
C ILE A 2 9.05 -29.80 -21.20
N VAL A 3 9.33 -28.74 -21.94
CA VAL A 3 8.61 -28.29 -23.13
C VAL A 3 9.58 -27.90 -24.25
N GLY A 4 9.08 -27.74 -25.47
CA GLY A 4 9.89 -27.44 -26.66
C GLY A 4 10.39 -28.70 -27.38
N LYS A 5 10.61 -28.59 -28.71
CA LYS A 5 11.05 -29.71 -29.56
C LYS A 5 12.45 -30.21 -29.18
N ASP A 6 13.29 -29.33 -28.69
CA ASP A 6 14.66 -29.58 -28.23
C ASP A 6 14.75 -29.92 -26.73
N ARG A 7 13.61 -29.94 -26.02
CA ARG A 7 13.54 -30.21 -24.57
C ARG A 7 14.39 -29.27 -23.72
N ALA A 8 14.73 -28.07 -24.23
CA ALA A 8 15.57 -27.09 -23.54
C ALA A 8 14.81 -26.24 -22.52
N TYR A 9 13.48 -26.25 -22.53
CA TYR A 9 12.65 -25.40 -21.67
C TYR A 9 11.94 -26.21 -20.59
N PHE A 10 11.77 -25.62 -19.41
CA PHE A 10 11.04 -26.25 -18.31
C PHE A 10 9.99 -25.29 -17.73
N ARG A 11 8.75 -25.76 -17.60
CA ARG A 11 7.72 -25.05 -16.83
C ARG A 11 7.95 -25.24 -15.34
N ALA A 12 8.16 -24.12 -14.65
CA ALA A 12 8.28 -24.05 -13.20
C ALA A 12 7.34 -22.97 -12.63
N SER A 13 7.07 -23.04 -11.33
CA SER A 13 6.19 -22.13 -10.61
C SER A 13 6.80 -21.77 -9.26
N GLY A 14 6.60 -20.53 -8.81
CA GLY A 14 7.08 -20.03 -7.52
C GLY A 14 7.31 -18.52 -7.56
N THR A 15 7.38 -17.88 -6.40
CA THR A 15 7.64 -16.43 -6.28
C THR A 15 9.00 -16.03 -6.85
N SER A 16 9.98 -16.94 -6.85
CA SER A 16 11.29 -16.75 -7.49
C SER A 16 11.19 -16.41 -8.98
N PHE A 17 10.11 -16.82 -9.67
CA PHE A 17 9.90 -16.50 -11.09
C PHE A 17 9.26 -15.12 -11.30
N ALA A 18 8.65 -14.51 -10.26
CA ALA A 18 8.16 -13.13 -10.34
C ALA A 18 9.31 -12.12 -10.27
N ALA A 19 10.34 -12.40 -9.47
CA ALA A 19 11.52 -11.55 -9.30
C ALA A 19 12.20 -11.15 -10.63
N PRO A 20 12.56 -12.06 -11.56
CA PRO A 20 13.19 -11.70 -12.82
C PRO A 20 12.28 -10.89 -13.76
N ILE A 21 10.96 -11.05 -13.66
CA ILE A 21 9.99 -10.28 -14.46
C ILE A 21 9.97 -8.82 -13.99
N VAL A 22 9.94 -8.60 -12.66
CA VAL A 22 10.02 -7.26 -12.08
C VAL A 22 11.36 -6.62 -12.38
N SER A 23 12.48 -7.33 -12.19
CA SER A 23 13.82 -6.77 -12.46
C SER A 23 14.02 -6.49 -13.94
N GLY A 24 13.54 -7.34 -14.86
CA GLY A 24 13.61 -7.11 -16.29
C GLY A 24 12.80 -5.88 -16.73
N THR A 25 11.63 -5.66 -16.12
CA THR A 25 10.83 -4.44 -16.35
C THR A 25 11.57 -3.20 -15.85
N LEU A 26 12.16 -3.25 -14.65
CA LEU A 26 12.99 -2.16 -14.11
C LEU A 26 14.19 -1.86 -15.02
N SER A 27 14.88 -2.88 -15.52
CA SER A 27 15.98 -2.70 -16.47
C SER A 27 15.52 -2.01 -17.75
N LEU A 28 14.34 -2.37 -18.28
CA LEU A 28 13.77 -1.71 -19.46
C LEU A 28 13.42 -0.24 -19.18
N MET A 29 12.86 0.07 -18.01
CA MET A 29 12.60 1.46 -17.59
C MET A 29 13.90 2.27 -17.54
N LEU A 30 14.95 1.73 -16.92
CA LEU A 30 16.26 2.38 -16.84
C LEU A 30 16.94 2.53 -18.22
N SER A 31 16.75 1.57 -19.14
CA SER A 31 17.26 1.73 -20.51
C SER A 31 16.57 2.84 -21.29
N ARG A 32 15.27 3.08 -21.01
CA ARG A 32 14.48 4.11 -21.67
C ARG A 32 14.73 5.49 -21.09
N ASN A 33 14.91 5.57 -19.77
CA ASN A 33 15.24 6.81 -19.08
C ASN A 33 16.37 6.56 -18.05
N PRO A 34 17.65 6.70 -18.48
CA PRO A 34 18.80 6.48 -17.61
C PRO A 34 18.93 7.50 -16.47
N ALA A 35 18.20 8.61 -16.52
CA ALA A 35 18.23 9.64 -15.48
C ALA A 35 17.31 9.31 -14.29
N LEU A 36 16.48 8.26 -14.38
CA LEU A 36 15.63 7.83 -13.28
C LEU A 36 16.48 7.47 -12.08
N ASN A 37 16.19 8.11 -10.94
CA ASN A 37 16.76 7.68 -9.68
C ASN A 37 16.03 6.44 -9.16
N ARG A 38 16.62 5.79 -8.15
CA ARG A 38 16.07 4.57 -7.53
C ARG A 38 14.65 4.75 -7.03
N GLU A 39 14.33 5.89 -6.43
CA GLU A 39 13.05 6.14 -5.80
C GLU A 39 11.96 6.37 -6.83
N GLN A 40 12.22 7.18 -7.87
CA GLN A 40 11.32 7.35 -9.01
C GLN A 40 11.04 6.01 -9.69
N ALA A 41 12.06 5.24 -10.05
CA ALA A 41 11.88 3.96 -10.73
C ALA A 41 11.07 2.96 -9.88
N THR A 42 11.30 2.94 -8.56
CA THR A 42 10.51 2.10 -7.64
C THR A 42 9.07 2.58 -7.54
N ARG A 43 8.84 3.89 -7.37
CA ARG A 43 7.49 4.47 -7.30
C ARG A 43 6.72 4.25 -8.58
N MET A 44 7.32 4.41 -9.74
CA MET A 44 6.69 4.13 -11.03
C MET A 44 6.19 2.68 -11.11
N LEU A 45 7.00 1.70 -10.69
CA LEU A 45 6.57 0.28 -10.63
C LEU A 45 5.37 0.08 -9.69
N LEU A 46 5.46 0.62 -8.47
CA LEU A 46 4.43 0.46 -7.44
C LEU A 46 3.13 1.23 -7.77
N ASN A 47 3.25 2.39 -8.41
CA ASN A 47 2.11 3.23 -8.83
C ASN A 47 1.41 2.69 -10.07
N ALA A 48 2.15 2.01 -10.95
CA ALA A 48 1.60 1.32 -12.12
C ALA A 48 0.93 -0.01 -11.81
N ALA A 49 1.29 -0.67 -10.70
CA ALA A 49 0.77 -1.97 -10.33
C ALA A 49 -0.77 -1.98 -10.29
N ARG A 50 -1.35 -3.04 -10.85
CA ARG A 50 -2.80 -3.26 -10.84
C ARG A 50 -3.16 -4.01 -9.57
N ASP A 51 -3.95 -3.37 -8.73
CA ASP A 51 -4.53 -4.00 -7.56
C ASP A 51 -5.28 -5.28 -7.95
N ILE A 52 -4.87 -6.41 -7.37
CA ILE A 52 -5.44 -7.74 -7.60
C ILE A 52 -5.67 -8.37 -6.23
N ASP A 53 -6.90 -8.87 -6.00
CA ASP A 53 -7.41 -9.35 -4.71
C ASP A 53 -8.13 -8.28 -3.85
N THR A 54 -7.66 -8.03 -2.63
CA THR A 54 -8.40 -7.21 -1.66
C THR A 54 -8.16 -5.73 -1.98
N PRO A 55 -9.19 -4.90 -2.19
CA PRO A 55 -8.97 -3.53 -2.61
C PRO A 55 -8.02 -2.73 -1.71
N GLY A 56 -6.91 -2.29 -2.29
CA GLY A 56 -5.81 -1.59 -1.66
C GLY A 56 -4.63 -2.49 -1.25
N ILE A 57 -3.54 -1.87 -0.84
CA ILE A 57 -2.32 -2.58 -0.47
C ILE A 57 -2.59 -3.57 0.66
N ASP A 58 -2.19 -4.82 0.43
CA ASP A 58 -2.36 -5.94 1.34
C ASP A 58 -1.08 -6.78 1.48
N ASN A 59 -1.08 -7.70 2.45
CA ASN A 59 0.10 -8.50 2.77
C ASN A 59 0.35 -9.70 1.82
N PHE A 60 -0.61 -10.02 0.94
CA PHE A 60 -0.53 -11.14 0.00
C PHE A 60 0.00 -10.70 -1.36
N THR A 61 -0.49 -9.58 -1.91
CA THR A 61 -0.13 -9.09 -3.24
C THR A 61 0.61 -7.75 -3.22
N GLY A 62 0.74 -7.09 -2.07
CA GLY A 62 1.43 -5.82 -1.94
C GLY A 62 0.69 -4.72 -2.69
N TYR A 63 1.33 -4.11 -3.69
CA TYR A 63 0.70 -3.11 -4.56
C TYR A 63 -0.08 -3.74 -5.73
N GLY A 64 -0.07 -5.08 -5.83
CA GLY A 64 -0.77 -5.84 -6.85
C GLY A 64 0.14 -6.35 -7.96
N LEU A 65 -0.48 -6.62 -9.11
CA LEU A 65 0.14 -7.22 -10.28
C LEU A 65 0.93 -6.18 -11.07
N LEU A 66 2.19 -6.49 -11.36
CA LEU A 66 3.02 -5.68 -12.24
C LEU A 66 2.31 -5.37 -13.57
N ASP A 67 2.36 -4.10 -13.96
CA ASP A 67 1.90 -3.62 -15.27
C ASP A 67 3.05 -2.87 -15.93
N ALA A 68 3.82 -3.60 -16.76
CA ALA A 68 5.02 -3.07 -17.39
C ALA A 68 4.69 -1.92 -18.36
N GLN A 69 3.55 -1.97 -19.06
CA GLN A 69 3.14 -0.93 -19.97
C GLN A 69 2.86 0.37 -19.21
N LYS A 70 2.09 0.30 -18.13
CA LYS A 70 1.84 1.47 -17.28
C LYS A 70 3.11 1.99 -16.62
N ALA A 71 3.99 1.10 -16.14
CA ALA A 71 5.24 1.51 -15.50
C ALA A 71 6.16 2.28 -16.47
N LEU A 72 6.24 1.86 -17.73
CA LEU A 72 7.03 2.55 -18.76
C LEU A 72 6.44 3.89 -19.20
N ALA A 73 5.14 4.10 -18.99
CA ALA A 73 4.43 5.33 -19.33
C ALA A 73 4.17 6.25 -18.13
N ALA A 74 4.58 5.83 -16.92
CA ALA A 74 4.35 6.58 -15.70
C ALA A 74 5.19 7.86 -15.68
N ASP A 75 4.63 8.90 -15.08
CA ASP A 75 5.37 10.11 -14.74
C ASP A 75 6.31 9.79 -13.56
N PRO A 76 7.63 10.03 -13.67
CA PRO A 76 8.57 9.77 -12.59
C PRO A 76 8.35 10.66 -11.35
N ASP A 77 7.70 11.81 -11.50
CA ASP A 77 7.48 12.76 -10.40
C ASP A 77 6.13 12.54 -9.72
N TYR A 78 5.22 11.79 -10.35
CA TYR A 78 3.94 11.39 -9.77
C TYR A 78 4.11 10.25 -8.76
N PHE A 79 3.50 10.40 -7.58
CA PHE A 79 3.31 9.28 -6.66
C PHE A 79 2.12 9.48 -5.71
N ILE A 80 1.49 8.37 -5.35
CA ILE A 80 0.57 8.31 -4.23
C ILE A 80 0.91 7.09 -3.38
N GLU A 81 1.04 7.30 -2.07
CA GLU A 81 1.47 6.28 -1.12
C GLU A 81 0.55 6.22 0.09
N SER A 82 -0.03 5.04 0.31
CA SER A 82 -0.88 4.74 1.45
C SER A 82 -0.36 3.47 2.10
N ARG A 83 0.11 3.54 3.34
CA ARG A 83 0.53 2.34 4.08
C ARG A 83 0.33 2.52 5.56
N ILE A 84 -0.24 1.52 6.23
CA ILE A 84 -0.22 1.45 7.69
C ILE A 84 0.93 0.52 8.07
N LEU A 85 1.94 1.07 8.75
CA LEU A 85 3.13 0.33 9.16
C LEU A 85 2.94 -0.40 10.48
N GLY A 86 2.08 0.14 11.36
CA GLY A 86 1.76 -0.55 12.60
C GLY A 86 0.90 0.27 13.55
N VAL A 87 0.54 -0.38 14.65
CA VAL A 87 -0.25 0.21 15.73
C VAL A 87 0.51 0.00 17.04
N LYS A 88 0.72 1.09 17.79
CA LYS A 88 1.36 1.07 19.10
C LYS A 88 0.36 1.47 20.17
N VAL A 89 0.38 0.80 21.31
CA VAL A 89 -0.38 1.23 22.49
C VAL A 89 0.40 2.36 23.16
N VAL A 90 -0.24 3.50 23.36
CA VAL A 90 0.34 4.68 24.02
C VAL A 90 -0.57 5.16 25.14
N ARG A 91 0.01 5.77 26.17
CA ARG A 91 -0.74 6.35 27.28
C ARG A 91 -0.66 7.87 27.18
N ILE A 92 -1.81 8.53 27.03
CA ILE A 92 -1.90 9.99 26.98
C ILE A 92 -2.66 10.43 28.23
N GLY A 93 -1.90 10.97 29.19
CA GLY A 93 -2.40 11.19 30.56
C GLY A 93 -2.87 9.88 31.20
N LYS A 94 -4.11 9.85 31.69
CA LYS A 94 -4.71 8.63 32.28
C LYS A 94 -5.37 7.70 31.24
N LYS A 95 -5.44 8.08 29.97
CA LYS A 95 -6.17 7.34 28.93
C LYS A 95 -5.22 6.47 28.09
N VAL A 96 -5.65 5.23 27.83
CA VAL A 96 -4.98 4.32 26.90
C VAL A 96 -5.50 4.60 25.48
N SER A 97 -4.58 4.78 24.55
CA SER A 97 -4.85 5.08 23.15
C SER A 97 -4.01 4.19 22.24
N LEU A 98 -4.47 4.00 21.02
CA LEU A 98 -3.72 3.36 19.94
C LEU A 98 -3.18 4.44 19.00
N GLN A 99 -1.86 4.51 18.90
CA GLN A 99 -1.15 5.32 17.93
C GLN A 99 -0.97 4.50 16.64
N ILE A 100 -1.46 5.02 15.54
CA ILE A 100 -1.37 4.39 14.22
C ILE A 100 -0.25 5.08 13.46
N ASN A 101 0.76 4.30 13.09
CA ASN A 101 1.90 4.77 12.32
C ASN A 101 1.80 4.30 10.88
N GLY A 102 2.27 5.13 9.96
CA GLY A 102 2.28 4.78 8.55
C GLY A 102 2.68 5.93 7.64
N ILE A 103 2.40 5.71 6.37
CA ILE A 103 2.70 6.57 5.24
C ILE A 103 1.37 7.05 4.65
N ALA A 104 1.17 8.36 4.61
CA ALA A 104 0.09 9.03 3.91
C ALA A 104 0.71 10.20 3.14
N ASP A 105 1.15 9.91 1.92
CA ASP A 105 1.97 10.85 1.16
C ASP A 105 1.64 10.78 -0.33
N ALA A 106 1.91 11.86 -1.04
CA ALA A 106 1.70 11.99 -2.47
C ALA A 106 2.42 13.25 -2.98
N ASP A 107 2.83 13.32 -4.24
CA ASP A 107 3.47 14.52 -4.81
C ASP A 107 2.55 15.75 -4.71
N LEU A 108 1.29 15.61 -5.14
CA LEU A 108 0.24 16.60 -4.87
C LEU A 108 -0.79 16.01 -3.90
N PHE A 109 -0.43 16.02 -2.62
CA PHE A 109 -1.27 15.48 -1.54
C PHE A 109 -2.47 16.36 -1.24
N LYS A 110 -3.66 15.78 -1.39
CA LYS A 110 -4.92 16.45 -1.03
C LYS A 110 -5.34 16.17 0.40
N GLN A 111 -5.47 14.89 0.73
CA GLN A 111 -5.86 14.44 2.07
C GLN A 111 -5.68 12.94 2.22
N ALA A 112 -5.67 12.47 3.46
CA ALA A 112 -5.88 11.07 3.78
C ALA A 112 -7.01 10.86 4.81
N LYS A 113 -7.71 9.75 4.70
CA LYS A 113 -8.84 9.38 5.56
C LYS A 113 -8.61 8.00 6.12
N LEU A 114 -8.85 7.86 7.41
CA LEU A 114 -8.79 6.57 8.09
C LEU A 114 -10.20 6.06 8.41
N GLN A 115 -10.45 4.78 8.11
CA GLN A 115 -11.70 4.09 8.36
C GLN A 115 -11.46 2.84 9.20
N LEU A 116 -12.41 2.50 10.06
CA LEU A 116 -12.34 1.35 10.96
C LEU A 116 -13.44 0.35 10.62
N GLY A 117 -13.06 -0.87 10.26
CA GLY A 117 -13.95 -1.99 10.00
C GLY A 117 -13.88 -3.04 11.11
N ARG A 118 -15.04 -3.57 11.53
CA ARG A 118 -15.10 -4.65 12.53
C ARG A 118 -14.99 -6.03 11.88
N GLY A 119 -14.22 -6.92 12.51
CA GLY A 119 -13.96 -8.28 12.04
C GLY A 119 -12.85 -8.32 10.98
N ALA A 120 -12.50 -9.53 10.54
CA ALA A 120 -11.46 -9.73 9.51
C ALA A 120 -11.90 -9.30 8.10
N LYS A 121 -13.21 -9.31 7.82
CA LYS A 121 -13.80 -8.92 6.52
C LYS A 121 -14.98 -7.97 6.74
N PRO A 122 -14.71 -6.70 7.08
CA PRO A 122 -15.76 -5.75 7.46
C PRO A 122 -16.67 -5.38 6.28
N LYS A 123 -17.99 -5.47 6.50
CA LYS A 123 -19.01 -4.98 5.55
C LYS A 123 -19.41 -3.51 5.78
N LYS A 124 -19.09 -2.97 6.97
CA LYS A 124 -19.41 -1.59 7.37
C LYS A 124 -18.15 -0.92 7.90
N TRP A 125 -17.98 0.36 7.55
CA TRP A 125 -16.82 1.16 7.87
C TRP A 125 -17.20 2.38 8.69
N LEU A 126 -16.62 2.51 9.88
CA LEU A 126 -16.69 3.73 10.67
C LEU A 126 -15.70 4.74 10.09
N ARG A 127 -16.22 5.83 9.52
CA ARG A 127 -15.42 6.94 8.97
C ARG A 127 -15.05 7.91 10.08
N LEU A 128 -13.77 8.19 10.23
CA LEU A 128 -13.31 9.18 11.21
C LEU A 128 -13.51 10.58 10.66
N LYS A 129 -14.00 11.49 11.50
CA LYS A 129 -14.42 12.85 11.09
C LYS A 129 -13.25 13.74 10.65
N LYS A 130 -12.09 13.59 11.28
CA LYS A 130 -10.92 14.42 11.01
C LYS A 130 -10.04 13.75 9.94
N PRO A 131 -9.91 14.33 8.74
CA PRO A 131 -8.93 13.87 7.77
C PRO A 131 -7.51 14.26 8.20
N ILE A 132 -6.54 13.58 7.62
CA ILE A 132 -5.13 13.95 7.64
C ILE A 132 -4.93 14.90 6.46
N VAL A 133 -4.60 16.16 6.75
CA VAL A 133 -4.46 17.23 5.73
C VAL A 133 -3.00 17.60 5.46
N GLN A 134 -2.07 16.94 6.13
CA GLN A 134 -0.64 17.13 5.93
C GLN A 134 -0.02 15.78 5.57
N GLN A 135 0.89 15.79 4.59
CA GLN A 135 1.70 14.63 4.23
C GLN A 135 2.41 14.04 5.46
N LYS A 136 2.49 12.72 5.46
CA LYS A 136 3.24 11.91 6.43
C LYS A 136 4.02 10.86 5.65
N ALA A 137 5.25 11.20 5.24
CA ALA A 137 6.16 10.30 4.54
C ALA A 137 6.49 9.05 5.37
N ASP A 138 6.69 9.23 6.68
CA ASP A 138 6.66 8.18 7.71
C ASP A 138 6.35 8.85 9.05
N GLY A 139 5.34 8.37 9.76
CA GLY A 139 5.10 8.84 11.12
C GLY A 139 3.72 8.52 11.65
N VAL A 140 3.27 9.36 12.58
CA VAL A 140 1.97 9.20 13.24
C VAL A 140 0.85 9.69 12.32
N LEU A 141 0.01 8.77 11.87
CA LEU A 141 -1.18 9.07 11.08
C LEU A 141 -2.31 9.57 11.98
N MET A 142 -2.54 8.89 13.10
CA MET A 142 -3.60 9.25 14.05
C MET A 142 -3.40 8.58 15.40
N VAL A 143 -3.91 9.21 16.47
CA VAL A 143 -4.04 8.58 17.78
C VAL A 143 -5.52 8.46 18.14
N LEU A 144 -5.95 7.25 18.50
CA LEU A 144 -7.34 6.93 18.78
C LEU A 144 -7.53 6.35 20.18
N PRO A 145 -8.58 6.73 20.92
CA PRO A 145 -8.89 6.10 22.20
C PRO A 145 -9.09 4.58 22.05
N ALA A 146 -8.46 3.78 22.91
CA ALA A 146 -8.57 2.32 22.84
C ALA A 146 -10.02 1.82 23.01
N ALA A 147 -10.87 2.59 23.69
CA ALA A 147 -12.29 2.30 23.88
C ALA A 147 -13.08 2.10 22.56
N ILE A 148 -12.63 2.70 21.44
CA ILE A 148 -13.24 2.50 20.12
C ILE A 148 -13.18 1.02 19.71
N PHE A 149 -12.13 0.32 20.12
CA PHE A 149 -11.82 -1.04 19.69
C PHE A 149 -12.41 -2.14 20.59
N ALA A 150 -13.11 -1.77 21.67
CA ALA A 150 -13.59 -2.72 22.68
C ALA A 150 -14.65 -3.73 22.18
N LYS A 151 -15.27 -3.50 21.01
CA LYS A 151 -16.42 -4.29 20.52
C LYS A 151 -16.04 -5.61 19.83
N THR A 152 -14.79 -5.80 19.46
CA THR A 152 -14.31 -7.05 18.83
C THR A 152 -12.79 -7.14 18.94
N LYS A 153 -12.28 -8.36 18.89
CA LYS A 153 -10.84 -8.65 18.92
C LYS A 153 -10.15 -8.40 17.59
N ILE A 154 -10.88 -8.37 16.47
CA ILE A 154 -10.29 -8.17 15.14
C ILE A 154 -10.89 -6.94 14.48
N TRP A 155 -10.02 -6.06 14.02
CA TRP A 155 -10.36 -4.86 13.28
C TRP A 155 -9.54 -4.78 12.00
N VAL A 156 -10.09 -4.12 10.97
CA VAL A 156 -9.33 -3.68 9.81
C VAL A 156 -9.29 -2.17 9.81
N LEU A 157 -8.09 -1.62 9.80
CA LEU A 157 -7.83 -0.21 9.59
C LEU A 157 -7.64 0.00 8.09
N ARG A 158 -8.36 0.95 7.51
CA ARG A 158 -8.23 1.31 6.10
C ARG A 158 -7.78 2.75 5.98
N LEU A 159 -6.62 2.96 5.35
CA LEU A 159 -6.11 4.28 5.01
C LEU A 159 -6.38 4.54 3.53
N ILE A 160 -7.00 5.68 3.23
CA ILE A 160 -7.30 6.14 1.87
C ILE A 160 -6.58 7.47 1.70
N VAL A 161 -5.56 7.50 0.86
CA VAL A 161 -4.88 8.72 0.44
C VAL A 161 -5.51 9.18 -0.87
N GLU A 162 -5.71 10.49 -1.00
CA GLU A 162 -6.27 11.15 -2.18
C GLU A 162 -5.24 12.17 -2.66
N HIS A 163 -4.94 12.11 -3.96
CA HIS A 163 -4.12 13.07 -4.66
C HIS A 163 -5.00 14.17 -5.27
N GLU A 164 -4.44 15.34 -5.58
CA GLU A 164 -5.20 16.50 -6.08
C GLU A 164 -5.92 16.24 -7.41
N ASP A 165 -5.34 15.39 -8.27
CA ASP A 165 -5.97 14.90 -9.51
C ASP A 165 -7.21 13.99 -9.30
N GLY A 166 -7.56 13.68 -8.04
CA GLY A 166 -8.68 12.84 -7.66
C GLY A 166 -8.39 11.34 -7.60
N SER A 167 -7.19 10.91 -8.00
CA SER A 167 -6.72 9.54 -7.83
C SER A 167 -6.58 9.20 -6.35
N LYS A 168 -6.72 7.90 -6.03
CA LYS A 168 -6.75 7.42 -4.66
C LYS A 168 -5.95 6.14 -4.51
N ARG A 169 -5.32 6.01 -3.35
CA ARG A 169 -4.65 4.77 -2.95
C ARG A 169 -5.13 4.31 -1.60
N ILE A 170 -5.45 3.03 -1.52
CA ILE A 170 -6.00 2.38 -0.35
C ILE A 170 -4.94 1.44 0.22
N SER A 171 -4.88 1.34 1.54
CA SER A 171 -4.19 0.25 2.23
C SER A 171 -5.04 -0.26 3.38
N ASN A 172 -4.94 -1.56 3.66
CA ASN A 172 -5.66 -2.18 4.77
C ASN A 172 -4.66 -2.82 5.75
N PHE A 173 -4.96 -2.72 7.05
CA PHE A 173 -4.16 -3.33 8.11
C PHE A 173 -5.07 -4.06 9.09
N GLN A 174 -4.86 -5.36 9.25
CA GLN A 174 -5.61 -6.15 10.21
C GLN A 174 -4.98 -6.06 11.60
N LEU A 175 -5.70 -5.42 12.52
CA LEU A 175 -5.34 -5.33 13.93
C LEU A 175 -6.03 -6.47 14.70
N LYS A 176 -5.23 -7.30 15.37
CA LYS A 176 -5.70 -8.33 16.31
C LYS A 176 -5.38 -7.86 17.74
N LEU A 177 -6.40 -7.82 18.59
CA LEU A 177 -6.31 -7.47 20.00
C LEU A 177 -6.44 -8.75 20.83
N GLY A 178 -5.52 -8.97 21.76
CA GLY A 178 -5.51 -10.12 22.68
C GLY A 178 -6.74 -10.18 23.58
#